data_AF-A0A6B8MBP4-F1
#
_entry.id   AF-A0A6B8MBP4-F1
#
_cell.length_a   1.000
_cell.length_b   1.000
_cell.length_c   1.000
_cell.angle_alpha   90.00
_cell.angle_beta   90.00
_cell.angle_gamma   90.00
#
_symmetry.space_group_name_H-M   'P 1'
#
loop_
_entity.id
_entity.type
_entity.pdbx_description
1 polymer ?
#
loop_
_entity_poly.entity_id
_entity_poly.type
_entity_poly.pdbx_seq_one_letter_code
_entity_poly.pdbx_strand_id
1 'polypeptide(L)'
;MARTFEIGLTMAGAVSAGAYTAGVMDFFIEALDAYTEAKKQAGWDGPTHDVRIPIMSGASAGGMTSSICALHFFRSVFDHVWPQDAARQVPERRRNRLYSSWVEDIDISRLLETGDIDLKPGAPVRSLLCCDVIDKIVEDAFDLEGDIRAPEWIGRDGENCVRVRLTLTNMRGVPYAFEIYGAADPRRYGMLNHGDLLDFKIGIDPRPEPGVYALNVRNTKTPDWDLFRTAAKATGAFPIGLSPRIIRRDASQYEYISRIRFGDGVAPPIVSAKEGELYEFVAVDGGTIDNEPLELTRRFLAGGAGRININDGVGTTKAVILIAPFPNLLEATPDDGNAAAVNEDEQMSLARIAATLLSTLTDQARFKPDELRKAADDEYYTRYLISPARDDQRPMALKYPIACGALGGFSGFLHQSFRRHDYLLGRRNAQAFLRWHFVLPETADLFDEFKGDREKWIVREARGETLTVSTRLGKNDLRALPIIPLVGDLMNKEIVIPSRDLPDVNAVFGPARDPLDALIKRRAKAVVSRLVDVHLNFDGFFAWAERKVAANIGTQFAVRKATGKISEAVDDIRQAFYKP
;
A
#
# COMPACT_ATOMS: atom_id res chain seq x y z
N MET A 1 27.39 -18.11 13.29
CA MET A 1 26.66 -17.30 12.29
C MET A 1 26.05 -16.16 13.07
N ALA A 2 26.07 -14.94 12.54
CA ALA A 2 25.45 -13.80 13.20
C ALA A 2 23.99 -14.09 13.53
N ARG A 3 23.49 -13.63 14.70
CA ARG A 3 22.05 -13.66 14.99
C ARG A 3 21.28 -12.92 13.89
N THR A 4 20.07 -13.33 13.57
CA THR A 4 19.25 -12.74 12.50
C THR A 4 17.92 -12.25 13.03
N PHE A 5 17.50 -11.06 12.59
CA PHE A 5 16.17 -10.50 12.80
C PHE A 5 15.41 -10.45 11.47
N GLU A 6 14.25 -11.10 11.38
CA GLU A 6 13.42 -11.09 10.17
C GLU A 6 12.30 -10.03 10.24
N ILE A 7 12.17 -9.23 9.19
CA ILE A 7 11.18 -8.18 9.06
C ILE A 7 10.22 -8.52 7.93
N GLY A 8 8.95 -8.69 8.26
CA GLY A 8 7.89 -8.76 7.26
C GLY A 8 7.28 -7.39 7.07
N LEU A 9 7.30 -6.87 5.85
CA LEU A 9 6.66 -5.59 5.53
C LEU A 9 5.22 -5.82 5.09
N THR A 10 4.28 -5.11 5.72
CA THR A 10 2.89 -5.04 5.29
C THR A 10 2.59 -3.63 4.83
N MET A 11 2.23 -3.44 3.56
CA MET A 11 1.98 -2.12 2.99
C MET A 11 0.50 -1.97 2.68
N ALA A 12 -0.17 -1.11 3.45
CA ALA A 12 -1.60 -0.92 3.35
C ALA A 12 -2.00 -0.22 2.05
N GLY A 13 -3.25 -0.43 1.64
CA GLY A 13 -3.81 0.30 0.52
C GLY A 13 -4.16 1.74 0.86
N ALA A 14 -3.78 2.66 -0.04
CA ALA A 14 -3.93 4.10 0.21
C ALA A 14 -4.02 4.98 -1.05
N VAL A 15 -4.45 4.41 -2.19
CA VAL A 15 -4.67 5.15 -3.46
C VAL A 15 -3.48 6.05 -3.84
N SER A 16 -3.59 7.38 -3.76
CA SER A 16 -2.50 8.30 -4.16
C SER A 16 -1.42 8.47 -3.07
N ALA A 17 -1.70 8.06 -1.82
CA ALA A 17 -0.73 8.05 -0.74
C ALA A 17 0.29 6.89 -0.83
N GLY A 18 0.29 6.13 -1.93
CA GLY A 18 1.44 5.30 -2.31
C GLY A 18 2.75 6.08 -2.36
N ALA A 19 2.70 7.41 -2.62
CA ALA A 19 3.86 8.29 -2.51
C ALA A 19 4.48 8.30 -1.10
N TYR A 20 3.67 8.31 -0.04
CA TYR A 20 4.16 8.22 1.34
C TYR A 20 4.85 6.87 1.59
N THR A 21 4.18 5.77 1.23
CA THR A 21 4.74 4.41 1.38
C THR A 21 6.04 4.25 0.60
N ALA A 22 6.12 4.81 -0.61
CA ALA A 22 7.32 4.82 -1.44
C ALA A 22 8.47 5.59 -0.79
N GLY A 23 8.18 6.70 -0.11
CA GLY A 23 9.15 7.43 0.70
C GLY A 23 9.65 6.63 1.91
N VAL A 24 8.75 5.94 2.62
CA VAL A 24 9.15 5.02 3.71
C VAL A 24 10.12 3.97 3.18
N MET A 25 9.78 3.32 2.06
CA MET A 25 10.60 2.27 1.47
C MET A 25 11.94 2.78 0.94
N ASP A 26 11.99 3.97 0.36
CA ASP A 26 13.23 4.60 -0.06
C ASP A 26 14.21 4.75 1.12
N PHE A 27 13.74 5.23 2.28
CA PHE A 27 14.61 5.35 3.46
C PHE A 27 15.01 3.98 4.05
N PHE A 28 14.10 3.00 4.04
CA PHE A 28 14.41 1.64 4.50
C PHE A 28 15.51 0.98 3.65
N ILE A 29 15.47 1.13 2.33
CA ILE A 29 16.51 0.59 1.45
C ILE A 29 17.86 1.24 1.80
N GLU A 30 17.90 2.57 1.94
CA GLU A 30 19.13 3.29 2.29
C GLU A 30 19.72 2.82 3.63
N ALA A 31 18.88 2.71 4.65
CA ALA A 31 19.30 2.30 5.99
C ALA A 31 19.80 0.85 6.03
N LEU A 32 19.12 -0.06 5.32
CA LEU A 32 19.52 -1.47 5.24
C LEU A 32 20.81 -1.67 4.45
N ASP A 33 20.96 -0.99 3.32
CA ASP A 33 22.20 -1.02 2.53
C ASP A 33 23.36 -0.46 3.35
N ALA A 34 23.19 0.70 3.98
CA ALA A 34 24.23 1.31 4.78
C ALA A 34 24.62 0.48 6.01
N TYR A 35 23.65 -0.08 6.75
CA TYR A 35 23.94 -0.94 7.88
C TYR A 35 24.67 -2.23 7.46
N THR A 36 24.22 -2.84 6.36
CA THR A 36 24.82 -4.07 5.83
C THR A 36 26.27 -3.87 5.39
N GLU A 37 26.60 -2.73 4.77
CA GLU A 37 27.96 -2.42 4.38
C GLU A 37 28.83 -1.97 5.56
N ALA A 38 28.27 -1.23 6.52
CA ALA A 38 29.00 -0.73 7.67
C ALA A 38 29.54 -1.86 8.55
N LYS A 39 28.73 -2.89 8.83
CA LYS A 39 29.14 -4.00 9.70
C LYS A 39 30.28 -4.85 9.13
N LYS A 40 30.61 -4.70 7.84
CA LYS A 40 31.74 -5.38 7.17
C LYS A 40 33.06 -4.64 7.34
N GLN A 41 33.05 -3.38 7.77
CA GLN A 41 34.24 -2.54 7.88
C GLN A 41 35.05 -2.91 9.13
N ALA A 42 36.38 -2.93 9.02
CA ALA A 42 37.30 -3.35 10.10
C ALA A 42 37.28 -2.46 11.36
N GLY A 43 36.59 -1.32 11.32
CA GLY A 43 36.41 -0.39 12.46
C GLY A 43 34.98 -0.25 12.94
N TRP A 44 34.05 -1.10 12.49
CA TRP A 44 32.67 -1.05 12.95
C TRP A 44 32.56 -1.42 14.43
N ASP A 45 31.97 -0.53 15.22
CA ASP A 45 31.80 -0.66 16.66
C ASP A 45 30.32 -0.73 17.08
N GLY A 46 29.40 -0.96 16.14
CA GLY A 46 27.96 -1.07 16.38
C GLY A 46 27.42 -2.50 16.36
N PRO A 47 26.09 -2.67 16.46
CA PRO A 47 25.45 -3.98 16.39
C PRO A 47 25.85 -4.76 15.14
N THR A 48 25.95 -6.09 15.25
CA THR A 48 26.48 -6.97 14.19
C THR A 48 25.50 -8.03 13.71
N HIS A 49 24.28 -8.07 14.26
CA HIS A 49 23.25 -9.01 13.83
C HIS A 49 22.79 -8.73 12.40
N ASP A 50 22.34 -9.77 11.72
CA ASP A 50 21.73 -9.67 10.40
C ASP A 50 20.29 -9.17 10.52
N VAL A 51 19.87 -8.34 9.57
CA VAL A 51 18.46 -7.95 9.39
C VAL A 51 18.06 -8.42 8.00
N ARG A 52 16.92 -9.12 7.92
CA ARG A 52 16.45 -9.68 6.65
C ARG A 52 14.99 -9.38 6.38
N ILE A 53 14.65 -9.11 5.13
CA ILE A 53 13.28 -8.94 4.63
C ILE A 53 12.94 -10.15 3.75
N PRO A 54 12.30 -11.19 4.31
CA PRO A 54 11.91 -12.35 3.52
C PRO A 54 10.55 -12.16 2.84
N ILE A 55 9.73 -11.18 3.26
CA ILE A 55 8.38 -10.96 2.72
C ILE A 55 7.95 -9.49 2.72
N MET A 56 7.25 -9.13 1.66
CA MET A 56 6.38 -7.96 1.55
C MET A 56 4.96 -8.42 1.17
N SER A 57 3.94 -8.00 1.92
CA SER A 57 2.54 -8.16 1.52
C SER A 57 1.91 -6.79 1.33
N GLY A 58 1.11 -6.61 0.29
CA GLY A 58 0.47 -5.32 0.04
C GLY A 58 -0.87 -5.38 -0.66
N ALA A 59 -1.65 -4.33 -0.43
CA ALA A 59 -2.94 -4.07 -1.06
C ALA A 59 -2.91 -2.72 -1.75
N SER A 60 -3.64 -2.52 -2.85
CA SER A 60 -3.74 -1.23 -3.55
C SER A 60 -2.37 -0.61 -3.82
N ALA A 61 -2.23 0.68 -3.51
CA ALA A 61 -0.98 1.43 -3.56
C ALA A 61 0.19 0.76 -2.82
N GLY A 62 -0.06 0.09 -1.69
CA GLY A 62 0.97 -0.66 -0.96
C GLY A 62 1.41 -1.93 -1.70
N GLY A 63 0.49 -2.61 -2.38
CA GLY A 63 0.81 -3.72 -3.29
C GLY A 63 1.64 -3.28 -4.49
N MET A 64 1.24 -2.19 -5.14
CA MET A 64 2.01 -1.58 -6.24
C MET A 64 3.41 -1.15 -5.80
N THR A 65 3.53 -0.55 -4.61
CA THR A 65 4.82 -0.17 -4.02
C THR A 65 5.67 -1.40 -3.70
N SER A 66 5.07 -2.48 -3.19
CA SER A 66 5.75 -3.77 -2.97
C SER A 66 6.35 -4.30 -4.27
N SER A 67 5.59 -4.21 -5.36
CA SER A 67 6.03 -4.66 -6.67
C SER A 67 7.22 -3.86 -7.21
N ILE A 68 7.19 -2.53 -7.08
CA ILE A 68 8.31 -1.67 -7.50
C ILE A 68 9.56 -1.94 -6.65
N CYS A 69 9.39 -2.06 -5.32
CA CYS A 69 10.49 -2.40 -4.40
C CYS A 69 11.17 -3.72 -4.81
N ALA A 70 10.38 -4.76 -5.07
CA ALA A 70 10.91 -6.07 -5.40
C ALA A 70 11.75 -6.10 -6.70
N LEU A 71 11.53 -5.15 -7.62
CA LEU A 71 12.38 -4.98 -8.80
C LEU A 71 13.68 -4.25 -8.47
N HIS A 72 13.61 -3.20 -7.64
CA HIS A 72 14.75 -2.37 -7.24
C HIS A 72 15.73 -3.05 -6.29
N PHE A 73 15.25 -3.93 -5.41
CA PHE A 73 16.10 -4.63 -4.44
C PHE A 73 17.27 -5.39 -5.12
N PHE A 74 17.08 -5.87 -6.34
CA PHE A 74 18.10 -6.61 -7.08
C PHE A 74 18.91 -5.74 -8.05
N ARG A 75 18.90 -4.41 -7.90
CA ARG A 75 19.69 -3.46 -8.71
C ARG A 75 20.79 -2.82 -7.87
N SER A 76 22.00 -2.74 -8.44
CA SER A 76 23.18 -2.16 -7.79
C SER A 76 23.12 -0.64 -7.63
N VAL A 77 22.19 0.03 -8.31
CA VAL A 77 22.01 1.48 -8.26
C VAL A 77 20.60 1.78 -7.79
N PHE A 78 20.49 2.64 -6.77
CA PHE A 78 19.24 3.22 -6.30
C PHE A 78 19.51 4.62 -5.74
N ASP A 79 18.93 5.66 -6.34
CA ASP A 79 19.17 7.04 -5.92
C ASP A 79 18.16 7.46 -4.84
N HIS A 80 18.60 7.58 -3.59
CA HIS A 80 17.71 8.02 -2.49
C HIS A 80 17.55 9.53 -2.42
N VAL A 81 16.34 9.98 -2.06
CA VAL A 81 15.96 11.39 -2.07
C VAL A 81 16.33 12.11 -0.77
N TRP A 82 17.02 13.24 -0.83
CA TRP A 82 17.33 14.05 0.34
C TRP A 82 16.99 15.53 0.08
N PRO A 83 16.02 16.11 0.81
CA PRO A 83 15.56 17.48 0.52
C PRO A 83 16.64 18.53 0.84
N GLN A 84 17.56 18.23 1.77
CA GLN A 84 18.65 19.13 2.15
C GLN A 84 19.95 18.92 1.36
N ASP A 85 20.02 17.92 0.48
CA ASP A 85 21.17 17.67 -0.39
C ASP A 85 20.80 18.04 -1.83
N ALA A 86 21.41 19.09 -2.38
CA ALA A 86 21.10 19.60 -3.70
C ALA A 86 21.27 18.55 -4.82
N ALA A 87 22.23 17.64 -4.70
CA ALA A 87 22.48 16.60 -5.69
C ALA A 87 21.47 15.44 -5.61
N ARG A 88 20.71 15.34 -4.51
CA ARG A 88 19.81 14.22 -4.22
C ARG A 88 18.35 14.64 -4.04
N GLN A 89 17.98 15.85 -4.46
CA GLN A 89 16.60 16.35 -4.32
C GLN A 89 15.60 15.68 -5.26
N VAL A 90 16.06 15.30 -6.45
CA VAL A 90 15.26 14.61 -7.48
C VAL A 90 16.15 13.52 -8.09
N PRO A 91 15.77 12.23 -7.96
CA PRO A 91 16.57 11.13 -8.48
C PRO A 91 16.33 10.94 -9.98
N GLU A 92 17.25 10.26 -10.67
CA GLU A 92 17.00 9.83 -12.04
C GLU A 92 15.91 8.75 -12.09
N ARG A 93 14.99 8.83 -13.05
CA ARG A 93 13.80 7.97 -13.13
C ARG A 93 14.11 6.47 -13.08
N ARG A 94 15.11 6.03 -13.87
CA ARG A 94 15.52 4.61 -13.96
C ARG A 94 16.23 4.10 -12.71
N ARG A 95 16.78 5.02 -11.89
CA ARG A 95 17.47 4.74 -10.64
C ARG A 95 16.56 4.86 -9.42
N ASN A 96 15.36 5.42 -9.55
CA ASN A 96 14.34 5.42 -8.50
C ASN A 96 12.92 5.46 -9.09
N ARG A 97 12.40 4.29 -9.44
CA ARG A 97 11.00 4.14 -9.92
C ARG A 97 9.96 4.31 -8.82
N LEU A 98 10.35 4.21 -7.54
CA LEU A 98 9.46 4.57 -6.44
C LEU A 98 9.10 6.06 -6.51
N TYR A 99 10.10 6.92 -6.71
CA TYR A 99 9.90 8.35 -6.86
C TYR A 99 9.25 8.69 -8.21
N SER A 100 9.77 8.19 -9.34
CA SER A 100 9.20 8.57 -10.65
C SER A 100 7.73 8.16 -10.77
N SER A 101 7.38 6.92 -10.41
CA SER A 101 6.02 6.41 -10.58
C SER A 101 5.01 7.13 -9.71
N TRP A 102 5.34 7.35 -8.43
CA TRP A 102 4.43 7.93 -7.46
C TRP A 102 4.47 9.45 -7.40
N VAL A 103 5.60 10.09 -7.67
CA VAL A 103 5.73 11.54 -7.55
C VAL A 103 5.59 12.23 -8.90
N GLU A 104 6.19 11.72 -9.97
CA GLU A 104 6.27 12.42 -11.26
C GLU A 104 5.26 11.96 -12.31
N ASP A 105 5.10 10.64 -12.50
CA ASP A 105 4.48 10.07 -13.71
C ASP A 105 2.95 10.04 -13.66
N ILE A 106 2.38 9.71 -12.49
CA ILE A 106 0.92 9.71 -12.32
C ILE A 106 0.41 11.16 -12.25
N ASP A 107 -0.66 11.52 -12.96
CA ASP A 107 -1.17 12.90 -12.94
C ASP A 107 -2.65 12.94 -13.30
N ILE A 108 -3.41 13.85 -12.68
CA ILE A 108 -4.85 13.98 -12.92
C ILE A 108 -5.16 14.31 -14.39
N SER A 109 -4.30 15.07 -15.08
CA SER A 109 -4.51 15.41 -16.49
C SER A 109 -4.50 14.17 -17.37
N ARG A 110 -3.61 13.21 -17.08
CA ARG A 110 -3.52 11.90 -17.74
C ARG A 110 -4.71 11.01 -17.42
N LEU A 111 -5.13 10.99 -16.14
CA LEU A 111 -6.32 10.25 -15.70
C LEU A 111 -7.64 10.80 -16.30
N LEU A 112 -7.64 12.04 -16.80
CA LEU A 112 -8.79 12.68 -17.45
C LEU A 112 -8.68 12.69 -19.00
N GLU A 113 -7.70 12.00 -19.58
CA GLU A 113 -7.68 11.73 -21.02
C GLU A 113 -8.88 10.88 -21.44
N THR A 114 -9.21 10.87 -22.74
CA THR A 114 -10.39 10.16 -23.27
C THR A 114 -10.05 9.06 -24.28
N GLY A 115 -8.75 8.80 -24.52
CA GLY A 115 -8.29 7.85 -25.54
C GLY A 115 -8.82 6.43 -25.35
N ASP A 116 -8.93 5.97 -24.10
CA ASP A 116 -9.49 4.67 -23.71
C ASP A 116 -10.97 4.48 -24.10
N ILE A 117 -11.71 5.58 -24.26
CA ILE A 117 -13.14 5.59 -24.67
C ILE A 117 -13.28 5.90 -26.16
N ASP A 118 -12.65 6.98 -26.62
CA ASP A 118 -12.84 7.53 -27.96
C ASP A 118 -12.30 6.59 -29.05
N LEU A 119 -11.19 5.88 -28.78
CA LEU A 119 -10.55 4.97 -29.73
C LEU A 119 -11.23 3.59 -29.81
N LYS A 120 -12.25 3.32 -28.98
CA LYS A 120 -12.92 2.02 -28.88
C LYS A 120 -14.44 2.17 -28.99
N PRO A 121 -14.99 2.62 -30.13
CA PRO A 121 -16.43 2.82 -30.29
C PRO A 121 -17.21 1.53 -30.00
N GLY A 122 -18.33 1.65 -29.28
CA GLY A 122 -19.18 0.51 -28.88
C GLY A 122 -18.67 -0.31 -27.69
N ALA A 123 -17.42 -0.16 -27.27
CA ALA A 123 -16.92 -0.83 -26.07
C ALA A 123 -17.57 -0.27 -24.79
N PRO A 124 -17.81 -1.12 -23.75
CA PRO A 124 -18.34 -0.67 -22.47
C PRO A 124 -17.34 0.22 -21.73
N VAL A 125 -17.86 1.18 -20.95
CA VAL A 125 -17.04 1.97 -20.04
C VAL A 125 -16.53 1.06 -18.93
N ARG A 126 -15.19 1.01 -18.77
CA ARG A 126 -14.54 0.17 -17.76
C ARG A 126 -14.26 0.91 -16.45
N SER A 127 -14.12 2.23 -16.50
CA SER A 127 -13.80 3.07 -15.35
C SER A 127 -14.11 4.54 -15.61
N LEU A 128 -14.25 5.31 -14.52
CA LEU A 128 -14.43 6.76 -14.60
C LEU A 128 -13.15 7.47 -15.06
N LEU A 129 -11.97 7.00 -14.67
CA LEU A 129 -10.67 7.56 -15.05
C LEU A 129 -10.01 6.73 -16.15
N CYS A 130 -9.19 7.40 -16.96
CA CYS A 130 -8.34 6.77 -17.97
C CYS A 130 -7.15 6.08 -17.28
N CYS A 131 -6.99 4.78 -17.50
CA CYS A 131 -5.92 4.00 -16.87
C CYS A 131 -4.70 3.75 -17.76
N ASP A 132 -4.64 4.35 -18.96
CA ASP A 132 -3.51 4.18 -19.89
C ASP A 132 -2.19 4.64 -19.25
N VAL A 133 -2.23 5.70 -18.43
CA VAL A 133 -1.06 6.16 -17.65
C VAL A 133 -0.59 5.11 -16.63
N ILE A 134 -1.50 4.35 -16.01
CA ILE A 134 -1.15 3.28 -15.06
C ILE A 134 -0.50 2.12 -15.81
N ASP A 135 -1.00 1.78 -17.00
CA ASP A 135 -0.39 0.75 -17.84
C ASP A 135 1.05 1.16 -18.24
N LYS A 136 1.25 2.41 -18.65
CA LYS A 136 2.58 2.95 -18.95
C LYS A 136 3.52 2.98 -17.73
N ILE A 137 3.04 3.39 -16.56
CA ILE A 137 3.86 3.39 -15.33
C ILE A 137 4.34 1.98 -15.00
N VAL A 138 3.49 0.96 -15.16
CA VAL A 138 3.88 -0.43 -14.92
C VAL A 138 4.89 -0.91 -15.96
N GLU A 139 4.79 -0.50 -17.22
CA GLU A 139 5.82 -0.79 -18.22
C GLU A 139 7.16 -0.13 -17.86
N ASP A 140 7.13 1.16 -17.55
CA ASP A 140 8.30 1.96 -17.20
C ASP A 140 8.98 1.44 -15.90
N ALA A 141 8.22 0.89 -14.94
CA ALA A 141 8.77 0.31 -13.71
C ALA A 141 9.76 -0.86 -13.94
N PHE A 142 9.72 -1.51 -15.11
CA PHE A 142 10.66 -2.56 -15.49
C PHE A 142 11.91 -2.05 -16.23
N ASP A 143 11.91 -0.80 -16.68
CA ASP A 143 13.10 -0.15 -17.23
C ASP A 143 13.92 0.46 -16.10
N LEU A 144 14.93 -0.28 -15.67
CA LEU A 144 15.78 0.03 -14.52
C LEU A 144 17.25 0.13 -14.93
N GLU A 145 18.00 0.94 -14.21
CA GLU A 145 19.46 0.98 -14.31
C GLU A 145 20.12 0.11 -13.22
N GLY A 146 21.41 -0.19 -13.42
CA GLY A 146 22.22 -0.97 -12.49
C GLY A 146 22.28 -2.45 -12.83
N ASP A 147 23.47 -3.01 -12.62
CA ASP A 147 23.69 -4.45 -12.69
C ASP A 147 22.86 -5.19 -11.65
N ILE A 148 22.55 -6.45 -11.94
CA ILE A 148 21.81 -7.31 -11.00
C ILE A 148 22.71 -7.60 -9.79
N ARG A 149 22.20 -7.33 -8.58
CA ARG A 149 22.85 -7.66 -7.31
C ARG A 149 21.99 -8.57 -6.43
N ALA A 150 22.62 -9.18 -5.43
CA ALA A 150 21.97 -9.93 -4.36
C ALA A 150 22.25 -9.23 -3.02
N PRO A 151 21.35 -8.36 -2.52
CA PRO A 151 21.54 -7.75 -1.21
C PRO A 151 21.42 -8.79 -0.08
N GLU A 152 22.32 -8.74 0.90
CA GLU A 152 22.34 -9.71 2.02
C GLU A 152 21.13 -9.60 2.97
N TRP A 153 20.47 -8.44 2.97
CA TRP A 153 19.28 -8.19 3.78
C TRP A 153 17.99 -8.70 3.12
N ILE A 154 18.04 -9.40 1.98
CA ILE A 154 16.87 -10.02 1.36
C ILE A 154 16.78 -11.51 1.69
N GLY A 155 15.53 -11.98 1.80
CA GLY A 155 15.22 -13.41 1.88
C GLY A 155 15.40 -14.00 3.26
N ARG A 156 15.37 -15.33 3.34
CA ARG A 156 15.62 -16.10 4.56
C ARG A 156 16.58 -17.23 4.24
N ASP A 157 17.29 -17.71 5.25
CA ASP A 157 18.09 -18.95 5.16
C ASP A 157 19.11 -18.97 4.00
N GLY A 158 19.58 -17.79 3.58
CA GLY A 158 20.57 -17.61 2.51
C GLY A 158 19.99 -17.54 1.09
N GLU A 159 18.67 -17.49 0.95
CA GLU A 159 18.03 -17.29 -0.36
C GLU A 159 18.13 -15.84 -0.83
N ASN A 160 18.45 -15.65 -2.12
CA ASN A 160 18.50 -14.34 -2.77
C ASN A 160 17.15 -13.98 -3.43
N CYS A 161 16.06 -14.11 -2.66
CA CYS A 161 14.72 -13.81 -3.14
C CYS A 161 13.80 -13.33 -2.02
N VAL A 162 12.86 -12.47 -2.39
CA VAL A 162 11.82 -11.94 -1.50
C VAL A 162 10.46 -12.49 -1.89
N ARG A 163 9.64 -12.76 -0.89
CA ARG A 163 8.23 -13.09 -1.10
C ARG A 163 7.42 -11.82 -1.30
N VAL A 164 6.59 -11.75 -2.34
CA VAL A 164 5.66 -10.64 -2.59
C VAL A 164 4.24 -11.19 -2.68
N ARG A 165 3.38 -10.78 -1.74
CA ARG A 165 1.96 -11.13 -1.72
C ARG A 165 1.11 -9.93 -2.08
N LEU A 166 0.32 -10.05 -3.12
CA LEU A 166 -0.60 -9.01 -3.56
C LEU A 166 -2.02 -9.46 -3.27
N THR A 167 -2.75 -8.69 -2.46
CA THR A 167 -4.18 -8.95 -2.26
C THR A 167 -4.96 -8.51 -3.49
N LEU A 168 -6.04 -9.25 -3.77
CA LEU A 168 -6.96 -9.00 -4.87
C LEU A 168 -8.38 -9.24 -4.37
N THR A 169 -9.34 -8.49 -4.92
CA THR A 169 -10.75 -8.81 -4.78
C THR A 169 -11.21 -9.54 -6.02
N ASN A 170 -11.48 -10.83 -5.87
CA ASN A 170 -11.88 -11.75 -6.92
C ASN A 170 -13.41 -11.68 -7.09
N MET A 171 -13.87 -11.06 -8.18
CA MET A 171 -15.30 -10.87 -8.44
C MET A 171 -16.04 -12.18 -8.80
N ARG A 172 -15.32 -13.24 -9.14
CA ARG A 172 -15.90 -14.58 -9.35
C ARG A 172 -16.14 -15.31 -8.03
N GLY A 173 -15.29 -15.07 -7.04
CA GLY A 173 -15.32 -15.71 -5.72
C GLY A 173 -14.81 -17.15 -5.73
N VAL A 174 -14.07 -17.51 -4.69
CA VAL A 174 -13.54 -18.88 -4.50
C VAL A 174 -14.55 -19.68 -3.69
N PRO A 175 -15.07 -20.81 -4.20
CA PRO A 175 -16.05 -21.61 -3.46
C PRO A 175 -15.41 -22.40 -2.32
N TYR A 176 -16.08 -22.39 -1.18
CA TYR A 176 -15.83 -23.26 -0.03
C TYR A 176 -17.13 -23.99 0.28
N ALA A 177 -17.06 -25.21 0.79
CA ALA A 177 -18.25 -25.85 1.34
C ALA A 177 -17.90 -26.79 2.48
N PHE A 178 -18.89 -27.05 3.32
CA PHE A 178 -18.82 -28.02 4.41
C PHE A 178 -20.05 -28.93 4.37
N GLU A 179 -19.94 -30.10 5.00
CA GLU A 179 -21.07 -31.01 5.17
C GLU A 179 -21.97 -30.52 6.31
N ILE A 180 -23.28 -30.51 6.09
CA ILE A 180 -24.26 -30.22 7.15
C ILE A 180 -24.66 -31.55 7.80
N TYR A 181 -24.38 -31.70 9.09
CA TYR A 181 -24.91 -32.80 9.88
C TYR A 181 -26.39 -32.55 10.20
N GLY A 182 -27.28 -33.51 9.91
CA GLY A 182 -28.70 -33.46 10.27
C GLY A 182 -29.69 -33.38 9.11
N ALA A 183 -29.23 -33.26 7.87
CA ALA A 183 -30.04 -33.49 6.67
C ALA A 183 -29.63 -34.83 6.04
N ALA A 184 -30.58 -35.65 5.60
CA ALA A 184 -30.32 -36.84 4.77
C ALA A 184 -29.92 -36.46 3.32
N ASP A 185 -29.35 -35.26 3.15
CA ASP A 185 -29.05 -34.63 1.88
C ASP A 185 -27.53 -34.63 1.67
N PRO A 186 -27.01 -35.29 0.62
CA PRO A 186 -25.58 -35.38 0.35
C PRO A 186 -24.97 -34.06 -0.17
N ARG A 187 -25.76 -32.99 -0.35
CA ARG A 187 -25.28 -31.70 -0.86
C ARG A 187 -24.49 -30.92 0.21
N ARG A 188 -23.32 -30.41 -0.18
CA ARG A 188 -22.49 -29.53 0.67
C ARG A 188 -23.06 -28.11 0.71
N TYR A 189 -22.96 -27.42 1.84
CA TYR A 189 -23.34 -26.02 1.97
C TYR A 189 -22.21 -25.10 1.52
N GLY A 190 -22.42 -24.42 0.39
CA GLY A 190 -21.42 -23.59 -0.26
C GLY A 190 -21.42 -22.13 0.17
N MET A 191 -20.25 -21.52 0.22
CA MET A 191 -20.02 -20.09 0.43
C MET A 191 -18.91 -19.62 -0.52
N LEU A 192 -18.93 -18.33 -0.90
CA LEU A 192 -17.86 -17.73 -1.72
C LEU A 192 -16.98 -16.84 -0.86
N ASN A 193 -15.66 -17.00 -1.00
CA ASN A 193 -14.69 -16.04 -0.51
C ASN A 193 -14.20 -15.19 -1.68
N HIS A 194 -14.44 -13.88 -1.61
CA HIS A 194 -14.00 -12.93 -2.63
C HIS A 194 -12.61 -12.34 -2.35
N GLY A 195 -12.08 -12.52 -1.14
CA GLY A 195 -10.71 -12.16 -0.80
C GLY A 195 -9.73 -13.17 -1.38
N ASP A 196 -8.82 -12.70 -2.22
CA ASP A 196 -7.87 -13.54 -2.95
C ASP A 196 -6.46 -12.94 -2.86
N LEU A 197 -5.45 -13.74 -3.19
CA LEU A 197 -4.06 -13.30 -3.24
C LEU A 197 -3.28 -14.02 -4.33
N LEU A 198 -2.30 -13.31 -4.90
CA LEU A 198 -1.23 -13.90 -5.70
C LEU A 198 0.08 -13.85 -4.92
N ASP A 199 0.82 -14.95 -4.95
CA ASP A 199 2.03 -15.15 -4.16
C ASP A 199 3.24 -15.37 -5.08
N PHE A 200 4.20 -14.45 -5.02
CA PHE A 200 5.38 -14.42 -5.89
C PHE A 200 6.65 -14.58 -5.07
N LYS A 201 7.60 -15.37 -5.57
CA LYS A 201 8.97 -15.47 -5.03
C LYS A 201 9.91 -14.84 -6.06
N ILE A 202 10.35 -13.61 -5.80
CA ILE A 202 11.08 -12.77 -6.75
C ILE A 202 12.54 -12.69 -6.36
N GLY A 203 13.46 -12.98 -7.28
CA GLY A 203 14.89 -12.82 -7.00
C GLY A 203 15.80 -13.45 -8.05
N ILE A 204 17.01 -13.82 -7.63
CA ILE A 204 17.99 -14.48 -8.50
C ILE A 204 17.83 -15.99 -8.39
N ASP A 205 17.51 -16.63 -9.52
CA ASP A 205 17.33 -18.07 -9.64
C ASP A 205 16.41 -18.67 -8.54
N PRO A 206 15.21 -18.09 -8.31
CA PRO A 206 14.32 -18.56 -7.25
C PRO A 206 13.89 -19.99 -7.50
N ARG A 207 13.97 -20.83 -6.47
CA ARG A 207 13.48 -22.21 -6.55
C ARG A 207 11.95 -22.23 -6.64
N PRO A 208 11.36 -23.02 -7.55
CA PRO A 208 9.92 -23.21 -7.62
C PRO A 208 9.36 -23.79 -6.31
N GLU A 209 8.18 -23.31 -5.92
CA GLU A 209 7.44 -23.79 -4.76
C GLU A 209 5.98 -24.00 -5.14
N PRO A 210 5.31 -25.05 -4.63
CA PRO A 210 3.89 -25.26 -4.91
C PRO A 210 3.02 -24.09 -4.48
N GLY A 211 2.15 -23.63 -5.38
CA GLY A 211 1.29 -22.47 -5.15
C GLY A 211 2.02 -21.12 -5.23
N VAL A 212 3.21 -21.05 -5.82
CA VAL A 212 4.01 -19.83 -5.86
C VAL A 212 4.57 -19.59 -7.24
N TYR A 213 4.46 -18.36 -7.72
CA TYR A 213 5.11 -17.94 -8.95
C TYR A 213 6.57 -17.54 -8.67
N ALA A 214 7.51 -18.37 -9.10
CA ALA A 214 8.94 -18.08 -8.98
C ALA A 214 9.40 -17.18 -10.14
N LEU A 215 9.79 -15.94 -9.83
CA LEU A 215 10.12 -14.90 -10.81
C LEU A 215 11.60 -14.53 -10.77
N ASN A 216 12.33 -14.93 -11.81
CA ASN A 216 13.74 -14.61 -11.94
C ASN A 216 13.95 -13.20 -12.52
N VAL A 217 14.62 -12.32 -11.78
CA VAL A 217 14.89 -10.94 -12.22
C VAL A 217 15.84 -10.85 -13.41
N ARG A 218 16.57 -11.93 -13.74
CA ARG A 218 17.41 -12.03 -14.95
C ARG A 218 16.62 -12.13 -16.24
N ASN A 219 15.36 -12.58 -16.16
CA ASN A 219 14.47 -12.66 -17.31
C ASN A 219 13.05 -12.23 -16.92
N THR A 220 12.73 -10.96 -17.20
CA THR A 220 11.44 -10.34 -16.87
C THR A 220 10.38 -10.45 -17.97
N LYS A 221 10.63 -11.25 -19.01
CA LYS A 221 9.78 -11.36 -20.22
C LYS A 221 9.01 -12.69 -20.31
N THR A 222 8.74 -13.33 -19.16
CA THR A 222 8.00 -14.59 -19.10
C THR A 222 6.51 -14.37 -18.84
N PRO A 223 5.63 -15.34 -19.14
CA PRO A 223 4.19 -15.23 -18.84
C PRO A 223 3.88 -14.96 -17.36
N ASP A 224 4.66 -15.52 -16.43
CA ASP A 224 4.46 -15.27 -14.99
C ASP A 224 4.79 -13.82 -14.61
N TRP A 225 5.75 -13.19 -15.29
CA TRP A 225 6.00 -11.75 -15.15
C TRP A 225 4.87 -10.90 -15.72
N ASP A 226 4.18 -11.35 -16.78
CA ASP A 226 2.99 -10.69 -17.30
C ASP A 226 1.80 -10.81 -16.34
N LEU A 227 1.68 -11.94 -15.65
CA LEU A 227 0.74 -12.10 -14.54
C LEU A 227 1.09 -11.13 -13.40
N PHE A 228 2.37 -11.01 -13.04
CA PHE A 228 2.81 -10.05 -12.00
C PHE A 228 2.50 -8.59 -12.39
N ARG A 229 2.76 -8.18 -13.64
CA ARG A 229 2.35 -6.85 -14.14
C ARG A 229 0.84 -6.65 -14.03
N THR A 230 0.07 -7.66 -14.39
CA THR A 230 -1.39 -7.60 -14.32
C THR A 230 -1.88 -7.53 -12.88
N ALA A 231 -1.28 -8.30 -11.98
CA ALA A 231 -1.58 -8.33 -10.56
C ALA A 231 -1.25 -7.00 -9.86
N ALA A 232 -0.09 -6.41 -10.18
CA ALA A 232 0.31 -5.10 -9.67
C ALA A 232 -0.70 -4.01 -10.08
N LYS A 233 -1.28 -4.09 -11.28
CA LYS A 233 -2.37 -3.18 -11.69
C LYS A 233 -3.69 -3.51 -11.02
N ALA A 234 -4.02 -4.80 -10.91
CA ALA A 234 -5.27 -5.28 -10.36
C ALA A 234 -5.42 -4.93 -8.88
N THR A 235 -4.34 -5.08 -8.10
CA THR A 235 -4.37 -4.80 -6.65
C THR A 235 -4.73 -3.36 -6.35
N GLY A 236 -4.41 -2.39 -7.23
CA GLY A 236 -4.78 -0.98 -7.12
C GLY A 236 -5.95 -0.53 -8.00
N ALA A 237 -6.71 -1.45 -8.61
CA ALA A 237 -7.83 -1.11 -9.48
C ALA A 237 -9.08 -0.73 -8.67
N PHE A 238 -9.04 0.45 -8.02
CA PHE A 238 -10.10 0.94 -7.15
C PHE A 238 -11.47 0.89 -7.84
N PRO A 239 -12.48 0.21 -7.27
CA PRO A 239 -13.78 0.00 -7.93
C PRO A 239 -14.38 1.29 -8.48
N ILE A 240 -14.97 1.21 -9.67
CA ILE A 240 -15.60 2.34 -10.41
C ILE A 240 -14.58 3.37 -10.93
N GLY A 241 -13.64 3.81 -10.09
CA GLY A 241 -12.65 4.83 -10.42
C GLY A 241 -11.61 4.38 -11.43
N LEU A 242 -11.05 3.18 -11.24
CA LEU A 242 -9.97 2.62 -12.05
C LEU A 242 -10.41 1.30 -12.71
N SER A 243 -9.88 1.03 -13.91
CA SER A 243 -10.35 -0.12 -14.70
C SER A 243 -9.96 -1.43 -14.02
N PRO A 244 -10.89 -2.40 -13.89
CA PRO A 244 -10.57 -3.73 -13.39
C PRO A 244 -9.59 -4.45 -14.33
N ARG A 245 -9.00 -5.53 -13.84
CA ARG A 245 -8.05 -6.38 -14.59
C ARG A 245 -8.55 -7.83 -14.61
N ILE A 246 -8.29 -8.54 -15.71
CA ILE A 246 -8.58 -9.98 -15.77
C ILE A 246 -7.37 -10.73 -15.27
N ILE A 247 -7.55 -11.56 -14.24
CA ILE A 247 -6.53 -12.46 -13.73
C ILE A 247 -6.79 -13.86 -14.27
N ARG A 248 -5.73 -14.49 -14.76
CA ARG A 248 -5.70 -15.89 -15.18
C ARG A 248 -4.58 -16.56 -14.38
N ARG A 249 -4.96 -17.46 -13.47
CA ARG A 249 -4.02 -18.23 -12.66
C ARG A 249 -4.24 -19.71 -12.85
N ASP A 250 -3.24 -20.52 -12.56
CA ASP A 250 -3.43 -21.97 -12.49
C ASP A 250 -4.35 -22.29 -11.31
N ALA A 251 -5.42 -23.04 -11.56
CA ALA A 251 -6.44 -23.35 -10.57
C ALA A 251 -5.92 -24.29 -9.47
N SER A 252 -4.93 -25.14 -9.76
CA SER A 252 -4.28 -26.01 -8.76
C SER A 252 -3.62 -25.21 -7.62
N GLN A 253 -3.30 -23.93 -7.86
CA GLN A 253 -2.73 -23.08 -6.82
C GLN A 253 -3.64 -22.90 -5.59
N TYR A 254 -4.96 -23.05 -5.74
CA TYR A 254 -5.89 -22.95 -4.63
C TYR A 254 -5.74 -24.09 -3.61
N GLU A 255 -5.12 -25.21 -3.98
CA GLU A 255 -4.75 -26.28 -3.04
C GLU A 255 -3.73 -25.81 -1.99
N TYR A 256 -2.95 -24.78 -2.34
CA TYR A 256 -1.81 -24.28 -1.57
C TYR A 256 -2.05 -22.91 -0.94
N ILE A 257 -2.89 -22.06 -1.54
CA ILE A 257 -3.00 -20.64 -1.17
C ILE A 257 -4.16 -20.29 -0.23
N SER A 258 -5.23 -21.09 -0.16
CA SER A 258 -6.50 -20.58 0.41
C SER A 258 -7.10 -21.45 1.50
N ARG A 259 -6.32 -21.72 2.55
CA ARG A 259 -6.80 -22.42 3.75
C ARG A 259 -7.38 -21.43 4.75
N ILE A 260 -8.71 -21.36 4.87
CA ILE A 260 -9.34 -20.57 5.93
C ILE A 260 -9.31 -21.41 7.21
N ARG A 261 -8.73 -20.85 8.27
CA ARG A 261 -8.71 -21.49 9.59
C ARG A 261 -9.91 -21.02 10.39
N PHE A 262 -10.63 -21.97 10.99
CA PHE A 262 -11.73 -21.70 11.92
C PHE A 262 -11.49 -22.53 13.19
N GLY A 263 -11.15 -21.87 14.29
CA GLY A 263 -10.70 -22.55 15.51
C GLY A 263 -9.51 -23.47 15.22
N ASP A 264 -9.65 -24.75 15.53
CA ASP A 264 -8.62 -25.77 15.28
C ASP A 264 -8.66 -26.38 13.87
N GLY A 265 -9.72 -26.11 13.10
CA GLY A 265 -9.94 -26.69 11.77
C GLY A 265 -9.44 -25.82 10.61
N VAL A 266 -9.29 -26.44 9.44
CA VAL A 266 -8.98 -25.78 8.17
C VAL A 266 -9.99 -26.20 7.12
N ALA A 267 -10.63 -25.23 6.46
CA ALA A 267 -11.48 -25.47 5.31
C ALA A 267 -10.69 -25.20 4.02
N PRO A 268 -10.49 -26.22 3.14
CA PRO A 268 -9.92 -26.00 1.83
C PRO A 268 -10.98 -25.43 0.86
N PRO A 269 -10.55 -24.72 -0.19
CA PRO A 269 -11.44 -24.31 -1.26
C PRO A 269 -11.86 -25.54 -2.08
N ILE A 270 -13.03 -25.48 -2.71
CA ILE A 270 -13.56 -26.53 -3.60
C ILE A 270 -13.37 -26.07 -5.04
N VAL A 271 -12.11 -25.93 -5.43
CA VAL A 271 -11.74 -25.72 -6.83
C VAL A 271 -11.22 -27.05 -7.35
N SER A 272 -12.11 -27.87 -7.94
CA SER A 272 -11.68 -29.07 -8.65
C SER A 272 -11.12 -28.65 -10.00
N ALA A 273 -9.80 -28.66 -10.14
CA ALA A 273 -9.18 -28.34 -11.41
C ALA A 273 -8.03 -29.30 -11.69
N LYS A 274 -7.89 -29.67 -12.96
CA LYS A 274 -6.71 -30.40 -13.42
C LYS A 274 -5.53 -29.45 -13.52
N GLU A 275 -4.31 -29.98 -13.37
CA GLU A 275 -3.09 -29.20 -13.62
C GLU A 275 -3.13 -28.56 -15.02
N GLY A 276 -2.81 -27.27 -15.12
CA GLY A 276 -2.90 -26.49 -16.35
C GLY A 276 -4.28 -25.91 -16.66
N GLU A 277 -5.34 -26.23 -15.90
CA GLU A 277 -6.62 -25.52 -16.02
C GLU A 277 -6.54 -24.14 -15.38
N LEU A 278 -6.99 -23.12 -16.11
CA LEU A 278 -6.95 -21.73 -15.65
C LEU A 278 -8.21 -21.37 -14.86
N TYR A 279 -8.00 -20.75 -13.70
CA TYR A 279 -9.04 -20.04 -12.99
C TYR A 279 -9.00 -18.56 -13.38
N GLU A 280 -9.93 -18.17 -14.27
CA GLU A 280 -10.09 -16.78 -14.71
C GLU A 280 -11.12 -16.03 -13.86
N PHE A 281 -10.82 -14.76 -13.54
CA PHE A 281 -11.74 -13.85 -12.88
C PHE A 281 -11.42 -12.38 -13.16
N VAL A 282 -12.44 -11.53 -13.01
CA VAL A 282 -12.26 -10.07 -12.93
C VAL A 282 -11.78 -9.71 -11.53
N ALA A 283 -10.67 -9.00 -11.46
CA ALA A 283 -10.06 -8.52 -10.24
C ALA A 283 -10.20 -6.99 -10.14
N VAL A 284 -10.58 -6.54 -8.94
CA VAL A 284 -10.53 -5.14 -8.51
C VAL A 284 -9.56 -5.00 -7.33
N ASP A 285 -9.42 -3.77 -6.85
CA ASP A 285 -8.51 -3.42 -5.76
C ASP A 285 -8.62 -4.39 -4.57
N GLY A 286 -7.48 -4.97 -4.18
CA GLY A 286 -7.41 -5.94 -3.09
C GLY A 286 -7.77 -5.35 -1.74
N GLY A 287 -7.60 -4.04 -1.59
CA GLY A 287 -8.01 -3.30 -0.42
C GLY A 287 -9.52 -3.21 -0.24
N THR A 288 -10.34 -3.57 -1.23
CA THR A 288 -11.79 -3.67 -1.04
C THR A 288 -12.15 -4.71 0.03
N ILE A 289 -11.36 -5.78 0.15
CA ILE A 289 -11.58 -6.84 1.14
C ILE A 289 -10.46 -6.90 2.18
N ASP A 290 -9.20 -6.87 1.76
CA ASP A 290 -8.05 -6.94 2.67
C ASP A 290 -7.06 -5.80 2.39
N ASN A 291 -7.34 -4.63 2.99
CA ASN A 291 -6.54 -3.41 2.83
C ASN A 291 -5.21 -3.44 3.59
N GLU A 292 -5.11 -4.27 4.61
CA GLU A 292 -3.98 -4.36 5.51
C GLU A 292 -3.63 -5.84 5.70
N PRO A 293 -2.88 -6.45 4.75
CA PRO A 293 -2.61 -7.90 4.74
C PRO A 293 -1.62 -8.36 5.83
N LEU A 294 -1.73 -7.80 7.04
CA LEU A 294 -0.86 -8.04 8.19
C LEU A 294 -0.78 -9.52 8.54
N GLU A 295 -1.93 -10.21 8.56
CA GLU A 295 -1.97 -11.63 8.86
C GLU A 295 -1.28 -12.47 7.78
N LEU A 296 -1.28 -12.07 6.50
CA LEU A 296 -0.54 -12.78 5.46
C LEU A 296 0.98 -12.74 5.73
N THR A 297 1.47 -11.57 6.13
CA THR A 297 2.87 -11.36 6.50
C THR A 297 3.24 -12.10 7.78
N ARG A 298 2.44 -11.94 8.84
CA ARG A 298 2.68 -12.57 10.15
C ARG A 298 2.71 -14.10 10.03
N ARG A 299 1.78 -14.69 9.29
CA ARG A 299 1.69 -16.15 9.08
C ARG A 299 2.91 -16.69 8.34
N PHE A 300 3.43 -15.92 7.38
CA PHE A 300 4.67 -16.29 6.68
C PHE A 300 5.86 -16.31 7.64
N LEU A 301 6.06 -15.23 8.43
CA LEU A 301 7.16 -15.15 9.39
C LEU A 301 7.11 -16.27 10.44
N ALA A 302 5.91 -16.55 10.96
CA ALA A 302 5.68 -17.60 11.95
C ALA A 302 5.75 -19.02 11.37
N GLY A 303 5.77 -19.17 10.05
CA GLY A 303 5.77 -20.48 9.38
C GLY A 303 4.44 -21.23 9.51
N GLY A 304 3.31 -20.52 9.59
CA GLY A 304 1.98 -21.12 9.59
C GLY A 304 0.90 -20.30 10.30
N ALA A 305 -0.36 -20.61 9.99
CA ALA A 305 -1.53 -19.90 10.52
C ALA A 305 -1.63 -19.95 12.06
N GLY A 306 -1.31 -21.10 12.67
CA GLY A 306 -1.44 -21.32 14.12
C GLY A 306 -0.19 -21.06 14.94
N ARG A 307 0.92 -20.64 14.32
CA ARG A 307 2.17 -20.36 15.03
C ARG A 307 2.21 -18.89 15.41
N ILE A 308 2.79 -18.59 16.56
CA ILE A 308 2.98 -17.22 17.07
C ILE A 308 4.49 -17.03 17.27
N ASN A 309 5.01 -15.88 16.85
CA ASN A 309 6.41 -15.52 17.10
C ASN A 309 6.58 -15.17 18.57
N ILE A 310 7.74 -15.51 19.15
CA ILE A 310 8.14 -14.98 20.46
C ILE A 310 8.13 -13.46 20.38
N ASN A 311 7.46 -12.82 21.34
CA ASN A 311 7.08 -11.40 21.30
C ASN A 311 7.39 -10.63 22.59
N ASP A 312 8.30 -11.16 23.39
CA ASP A 312 8.63 -10.70 24.74
C ASP A 312 9.74 -9.64 24.80
N GLY A 313 10.29 -9.23 23.66
CA GLY A 313 11.42 -8.33 23.54
C GLY A 313 12.79 -8.98 23.77
N VAL A 314 12.89 -10.07 24.55
CA VAL A 314 14.16 -10.73 24.85
C VAL A 314 14.51 -11.79 23.80
N GLY A 315 13.61 -12.76 23.56
CA GLY A 315 13.77 -13.81 22.55
C GLY A 315 13.18 -13.45 21.18
N THR A 316 12.79 -12.18 21.00
CA THR A 316 12.12 -11.71 19.79
C THR A 316 13.10 -11.60 18.62
N THR A 317 12.82 -12.34 17.54
CA THR A 317 13.69 -12.41 16.35
C THR A 317 12.97 -12.06 15.06
N LYS A 318 11.66 -11.76 15.12
CA LYS A 318 10.85 -11.48 13.94
C LYS A 318 9.78 -10.44 14.25
N ALA A 319 9.57 -9.49 13.34
CA ALA A 319 8.48 -8.53 13.47
C ALA A 319 7.80 -8.23 12.15
N VAL A 320 6.53 -7.87 12.23
CA VAL A 320 5.79 -7.27 11.13
C VAL A 320 5.81 -5.76 11.31
N ILE A 321 6.14 -5.03 10.26
CA ILE A 321 5.98 -3.58 10.19
C ILE A 321 4.82 -3.30 9.23
N LEU A 322 3.76 -2.68 9.74
CA LEU A 322 2.66 -2.16 8.95
C LEU A 322 2.98 -0.73 8.54
N ILE A 323 3.01 -0.45 7.24
CA ILE A 323 3.10 0.91 6.70
C ILE A 323 1.70 1.29 6.25
N ALA A 324 1.05 2.19 6.99
CA ALA A 324 -0.33 2.60 6.76
C ALA A 324 -0.44 4.12 6.63
N PRO A 325 -0.52 4.66 5.40
CA PRO A 325 -0.73 6.10 5.18
C PRO A 325 -2.06 6.61 5.75
N PHE A 326 -3.08 5.75 5.81
CA PHE A 326 -4.40 6.04 6.39
C PHE A 326 -4.68 5.05 7.51
N PRO A 327 -4.09 5.21 8.71
CA PRO A 327 -4.39 4.33 9.82
C PRO A 327 -5.87 4.49 10.23
N ASN A 328 -6.55 3.38 10.54
CA ASN A 328 -7.93 3.39 11.02
C ASN A 328 -8.02 3.90 12.48
N LEU A 329 -7.88 5.20 12.68
CA LEU A 329 -8.07 5.88 13.98
C LEU A 329 -9.53 6.32 14.09
N LEU A 330 -10.44 5.37 14.30
CA LEU A 330 -11.87 5.63 14.44
C LEU A 330 -12.19 6.05 15.88
N GLU A 331 -12.67 7.28 16.06
CA GLU A 331 -13.33 7.73 17.29
C GLU A 331 -14.82 7.96 17.00
N ALA A 332 -15.68 7.41 17.85
CA ALA A 332 -17.10 7.73 17.79
C ALA A 332 -17.30 9.14 18.37
N THR A 333 -17.43 10.15 17.52
CA THR A 333 -17.85 11.48 17.95
C THR A 333 -19.37 11.48 18.16
N PRO A 334 -19.88 11.86 19.34
CA PRO A 334 -21.30 12.17 19.50
C PRO A 334 -21.69 13.27 18.50
N ASP A 335 -22.90 13.17 17.95
CA ASP A 335 -23.45 14.20 17.06
C ASP A 335 -23.45 15.54 17.81
N ASP A 336 -22.58 16.47 17.42
CA ASP A 336 -22.28 17.69 18.16
C ASP A 336 -23.30 18.81 17.90
N GLY A 337 -24.44 18.47 17.27
CA GLY A 337 -25.56 19.38 17.00
C GLY A 337 -25.22 20.51 16.02
N ASN A 338 -23.96 20.56 15.54
CA ASN A 338 -23.42 21.56 14.61
C ASN A 338 -23.19 20.98 13.21
N ALA A 339 -23.52 19.71 12.97
CA ALA A 339 -23.63 19.18 11.63
C ALA A 339 -24.70 20.00 10.88
N ALA A 340 -24.26 20.87 9.96
CA ALA A 340 -25.14 21.64 9.08
C ALA A 340 -26.27 20.72 8.60
N ALA A 341 -27.53 21.05 8.92
CA ALA A 341 -28.70 20.21 8.69
C ALA A 341 -28.63 19.53 7.31
N VAL A 342 -28.08 18.32 7.28
CA VAL A 342 -27.86 17.60 6.04
C VAL A 342 -29.23 17.07 5.68
N ASN A 343 -29.78 17.56 4.57
CA ASN A 343 -31.14 17.24 4.13
C ASN A 343 -31.40 15.72 4.24
N GLU A 344 -32.37 15.33 5.07
CA GLU A 344 -32.75 13.94 5.30
C GLU A 344 -33.11 13.22 3.99
N ASP A 345 -33.77 13.92 3.07
CA ASP A 345 -34.12 13.38 1.74
C ASP A 345 -32.88 13.10 0.88
N GLU A 346 -31.82 13.90 1.03
CA GLU A 346 -30.56 13.66 0.32
C GLU A 346 -29.82 12.45 0.92
N GLN A 347 -29.87 12.27 2.25
CA GLN A 347 -29.33 11.10 2.94
C GLN A 347 -30.05 9.80 2.54
N MET A 348 -31.37 9.86 2.40
CA MET A 348 -32.22 8.73 2.01
C MET A 348 -32.28 8.51 0.49
N SER A 349 -31.58 9.31 -0.31
CA SER A 349 -31.56 9.11 -1.76
C SER A 349 -30.94 7.75 -2.13
N LEU A 350 -31.56 7.03 -3.07
CA LEU A 350 -31.12 5.69 -3.49
C LEU A 350 -29.65 5.68 -3.95
N ALA A 351 -29.21 6.74 -4.62
CA ALA A 351 -27.82 6.87 -5.06
C ALA A 351 -26.84 7.00 -3.89
N ARG A 352 -27.22 7.71 -2.82
CA ARG A 352 -26.40 7.84 -1.62
C ARG A 352 -26.43 6.56 -0.80
N ILE A 353 -27.59 5.92 -0.64
CA ILE A 353 -27.71 4.61 0.01
C ILE A 353 -26.83 3.56 -0.69
N ALA A 354 -26.86 3.49 -2.03
CA ALA A 354 -26.03 2.54 -2.78
C ALA A 354 -24.53 2.81 -2.61
N ALA A 355 -24.11 4.08 -2.60
CA ALA A 355 -22.72 4.46 -2.35
C ALA A 355 -22.29 4.14 -0.91
N THR A 356 -23.13 4.47 0.08
CA THR A 356 -22.88 4.16 1.49
C THR A 356 -22.85 2.66 1.75
N LEU A 357 -23.74 1.89 1.12
CA LEU A 357 -23.74 0.42 1.26
C LEU A 357 -22.44 -0.19 0.75
N LEU A 358 -21.89 0.31 -0.37
CA LEU A 358 -20.60 -0.14 -0.87
C LEU A 358 -19.47 0.17 0.13
N SER A 359 -19.42 1.37 0.71
CA SER A 359 -18.43 1.70 1.74
C SER A 359 -18.65 0.88 3.00
N THR A 360 -19.88 0.71 3.47
CA THR A 360 -20.20 -0.10 4.66
C THR A 360 -19.79 -1.56 4.50
N LEU A 361 -20.06 -2.17 3.33
CA LEU A 361 -19.62 -3.54 3.05
C LEU A 361 -18.09 -3.65 3.00
N THR A 362 -17.41 -2.63 2.45
CA THR A 362 -15.95 -2.53 2.43
C THR A 362 -15.38 -2.43 3.85
N ASP A 363 -15.92 -1.54 4.68
CA ASP A 363 -15.48 -1.33 6.05
C ASP A 363 -15.71 -2.57 6.92
N GLN A 364 -16.86 -3.23 6.75
CA GLN A 364 -17.17 -4.47 7.44
C GLN A 364 -16.21 -5.60 7.03
N ALA A 365 -15.84 -5.71 5.75
CA ALA A 365 -14.87 -6.70 5.29
C ALA A 365 -13.47 -6.46 5.88
N ARG A 366 -13.11 -5.20 6.15
CA ARG A 366 -11.81 -4.79 6.73
C ARG A 366 -11.73 -4.95 8.26
N PHE A 367 -12.85 -5.20 8.94
CA PHE A 367 -12.88 -5.26 10.40
C PHE A 367 -12.16 -6.51 10.95
N LYS A 368 -11.13 -6.31 11.80
CA LYS A 368 -10.28 -7.38 12.36
C LYS A 368 -10.22 -7.31 13.90
N PRO A 369 -11.16 -7.96 14.62
CA PRO A 369 -11.27 -7.87 16.09
C PRO A 369 -9.99 -8.26 16.86
N ASP A 370 -9.29 -9.30 16.39
CA ASP A 370 -8.09 -9.83 17.05
C ASP A 370 -6.88 -8.88 16.99
N GLU A 371 -6.91 -7.91 16.07
CA GLU A 371 -5.84 -6.91 15.91
C GLU A 371 -5.98 -5.77 16.92
N LEU A 372 -7.21 -5.35 17.23
CA LEU A 372 -7.51 -4.28 18.19
C LEU A 372 -6.90 -4.54 19.58
N ARG A 373 -6.98 -5.78 20.06
CA ARG A 373 -6.44 -6.16 21.39
C ARG A 373 -4.92 -6.15 21.46
N LYS A 374 -4.23 -6.37 20.33
CA LYS A 374 -2.77 -6.49 20.27
C LYS A 374 -2.08 -5.17 19.89
N ALA A 375 -2.80 -4.26 19.23
CA ALA A 375 -2.28 -2.94 18.86
C ALA A 375 -2.13 -1.99 20.07
N ALA A 376 -2.73 -2.31 21.22
CA ALA A 376 -2.68 -1.50 22.44
C ALA A 376 -1.65 -2.00 23.49
N ASP A 377 -0.73 -2.88 23.09
CA ASP A 377 0.25 -3.53 23.99
C ASP A 377 1.67 -3.09 23.62
N ASP A 378 2.21 -2.08 24.32
CA ASP A 378 3.55 -1.52 24.08
C ASP A 378 4.69 -2.52 24.38
N GLU A 379 4.38 -3.65 25.02
CA GLU A 379 5.33 -4.74 25.25
C GLU A 379 5.29 -5.79 24.13
N TYR A 380 4.57 -5.53 23.02
CA TYR A 380 4.39 -6.46 21.91
C TYR A 380 5.42 -6.26 20.78
N TYR A 381 6.65 -6.77 20.97
CA TYR A 381 7.81 -6.52 20.09
C TYR A 381 7.77 -7.17 18.69
N THR A 382 6.65 -7.73 18.25
CA THR A 382 6.53 -8.38 16.92
C THR A 382 5.64 -7.60 15.96
N ARG A 383 5.12 -6.43 16.35
CA ARG A 383 4.21 -5.62 15.53
C ARG A 383 4.54 -4.15 15.69
N TYR A 384 4.75 -3.48 14.57
CA TYR A 384 5.05 -2.06 14.51
C TYR A 384 4.21 -1.37 13.45
N LEU A 385 3.97 -0.08 13.63
CA LEU A 385 3.23 0.78 12.70
C LEU A 385 4.10 1.96 12.29
N ILE A 386 4.13 2.25 10.99
CA ILE A 386 4.61 3.50 10.43
C ILE A 386 3.41 4.18 9.77
N SER A 387 2.97 5.28 10.35
CA SER A 387 1.89 6.13 9.84
C SER A 387 2.33 7.59 9.75
N PRO A 388 1.66 8.42 8.93
CA PRO A 388 2.09 9.79 8.75
C PRO A 388 1.94 10.61 10.03
N ALA A 389 3.00 11.31 10.41
CA ALA A 389 3.00 12.20 11.56
C ALA A 389 3.81 13.47 11.28
N ARG A 390 3.26 14.63 11.64
CA ARG A 390 3.90 15.94 11.58
C ARG A 390 3.93 16.57 12.95
N ASP A 391 4.91 17.42 13.22
CA ASP A 391 4.95 18.26 14.43
C ASP A 391 3.99 19.46 14.27
N ASP A 392 2.69 19.16 14.20
CA ASP A 392 1.62 20.14 14.03
C ASP A 392 0.33 19.64 14.70
N GLN A 393 -0.05 20.29 15.79
CA GLN A 393 -1.18 19.91 16.63
C GLN A 393 -2.50 20.57 16.20
N ARG A 394 -2.53 21.29 15.08
CA ARG A 394 -3.77 21.90 14.58
C ARG A 394 -4.77 20.79 14.20
N PRO A 395 -6.07 20.92 14.52
CA PRO A 395 -7.06 19.87 14.23
C PRO A 395 -7.05 19.40 12.77
N MET A 396 -6.94 20.33 11.81
CA MET A 396 -6.88 19.99 10.39
C MET A 396 -5.57 19.31 9.98
N ALA A 397 -4.45 19.63 10.63
CA ALA A 397 -3.18 18.97 10.39
C ALA A 397 -3.16 17.54 10.94
N LEU A 398 -3.83 17.30 12.08
CA LEU A 398 -4.04 15.95 12.64
C LEU A 398 -5.01 15.13 11.80
N LYS A 399 -6.08 15.75 11.28
CA LYS A 399 -7.05 15.10 10.39
C LYS A 399 -6.46 14.75 9.02
N TYR A 400 -5.64 15.65 8.47
CA TYR A 400 -4.94 15.47 7.19
C TYR A 400 -3.42 15.64 7.38
N PRO A 401 -2.73 14.62 7.93
CA PRO A 401 -1.29 14.68 8.15
C PRO A 401 -0.50 14.63 6.84
N ILE A 402 -1.13 14.14 5.76
CA ILE A 402 -0.59 14.07 4.40
C ILE A 402 -1.55 14.69 3.40
N ALA A 403 -1.01 15.26 2.32
CA ALA A 403 -1.80 15.96 1.31
C ALA A 403 -2.67 14.99 0.50
N CYS A 404 -2.17 13.78 0.22
CA CYS A 404 -2.89 12.73 -0.49
C CYS A 404 -4.12 12.19 0.27
N GLY A 405 -4.31 12.55 1.55
CA GLY A 405 -5.45 12.09 2.37
C GLY A 405 -6.78 12.75 2.07
N ALA A 406 -6.79 13.90 1.40
CA ALA A 406 -8.04 14.56 1.00
C ALA A 406 -8.69 13.84 -0.21
N LEU A 407 -9.94 14.20 -0.55
CA LEU A 407 -10.69 13.60 -1.67
C LEU A 407 -10.76 12.06 -1.58
N GLY A 408 -10.92 11.50 -0.38
CA GLY A 408 -10.98 10.05 -0.18
C GLY A 408 -9.71 9.31 -0.62
N GLY A 409 -8.54 9.95 -0.52
CA GLY A 409 -7.26 9.38 -0.92
C GLY A 409 -6.82 9.68 -2.36
N PHE A 410 -7.63 10.41 -3.15
CA PHE A 410 -7.33 10.72 -4.57
C PHE A 410 -6.64 12.08 -4.77
N SER A 411 -6.57 12.92 -3.75
CA SER A 411 -6.06 14.30 -3.86
C SER A 411 -4.62 14.38 -4.34
N GLY A 412 -3.78 13.38 -4.09
CA GLY A 412 -2.40 13.33 -4.60
C GLY A 412 -2.30 13.36 -6.12
N PHE A 413 -3.34 12.96 -6.85
CA PHE A 413 -3.33 13.07 -8.31
C PHE A 413 -3.47 14.51 -8.81
N LEU A 414 -3.98 15.43 -7.99
CA LEU A 414 -4.24 16.81 -8.38
C LEU A 414 -2.97 17.61 -8.70
N HIS A 415 -1.85 17.31 -8.01
CA HIS A 415 -0.58 17.98 -8.26
C HIS A 415 0.62 17.20 -7.73
N GLN A 416 1.75 17.29 -8.43
CA GLN A 416 3.00 16.65 -8.05
C GLN A 416 3.52 17.09 -6.67
N SER A 417 3.36 18.35 -6.29
CA SER A 417 3.84 18.86 -4.99
C SER A 417 3.22 18.13 -3.79
N PHE A 418 2.00 17.64 -3.93
CA PHE A 418 1.29 16.92 -2.86
C PHE A 418 1.99 15.58 -2.60
N ARG A 419 2.27 14.84 -3.67
CA ARG A 419 2.96 13.55 -3.60
C ARG A 419 4.43 13.69 -3.21
N ARG A 420 5.09 14.76 -3.67
CA ARG A 420 6.47 15.08 -3.27
C ARG A 420 6.57 15.34 -1.77
N HIS A 421 5.65 16.14 -1.22
CA HIS A 421 5.58 16.38 0.21
C HIS A 421 5.43 15.06 0.97
N ASP A 422 4.43 14.25 0.60
CA ASP A 422 4.10 13.01 1.28
C ASP A 422 5.24 11.97 1.18
N TYR A 423 5.96 11.92 0.05
CA TYR A 423 7.16 11.07 -0.10
C TYR A 423 8.27 11.47 0.87
N LEU A 424 8.57 12.78 0.98
CA LEU A 424 9.56 13.28 1.93
C LEU A 424 9.14 13.05 3.38
N LEU A 425 7.85 13.18 3.67
CA LEU A 425 7.29 12.85 4.99
C LEU A 425 7.42 11.36 5.29
N GLY A 426 7.17 10.49 4.32
CA GLY A 426 7.40 9.05 4.44
C GLY A 426 8.85 8.73 4.80
N ARG A 427 9.82 9.36 4.15
CA ARG A 427 11.24 9.24 4.51
C ARG A 427 11.52 9.73 5.94
N ARG A 428 10.97 10.89 6.32
CA ARG A 428 11.15 11.46 7.67
C ARG A 428 10.53 10.58 8.76
N ASN A 429 9.34 10.02 8.53
CA ASN A 429 8.68 9.14 9.48
C ASN A 429 9.38 7.78 9.57
N ALA A 430 9.90 7.23 8.47
CA ALA A 430 10.76 6.05 8.50
C ALA A 430 12.05 6.29 9.28
N GLN A 431 12.70 7.45 9.08
CA GLN A 431 13.86 7.86 9.87
C GLN A 431 13.53 7.94 11.36
N ALA A 432 12.43 8.61 11.74
CA ALA A 432 11.98 8.70 13.13
C ALA A 432 11.76 7.31 13.73
N PHE A 433 11.07 6.45 12.98
CA PHE A 433 10.75 5.10 13.38
C PHE A 433 12.00 4.26 13.66
N LEU A 434 12.96 4.21 12.72
CA LEU A 434 14.19 3.46 12.91
C LEU A 434 15.08 4.04 14.01
N ARG A 435 15.02 5.36 14.22
CA ARG A 435 15.81 6.05 15.25
C ARG A 435 15.28 5.82 16.66
N TRP A 436 13.96 5.77 16.85
CA TRP A 436 13.36 5.85 18.19
C TRP A 436 12.43 4.70 18.56
N HIS A 437 11.84 4.00 17.60
CA HIS A 437 10.75 3.06 17.87
C HIS A 437 11.09 1.61 17.52
N PHE A 438 11.99 1.40 16.55
CA PHE A 438 12.36 0.05 16.10
C PHE A 438 13.55 -0.51 16.87
N VAL A 439 13.30 -0.82 18.14
CA VAL A 439 14.31 -1.15 19.14
C VAL A 439 13.97 -2.45 19.87
N LEU A 440 14.97 -3.05 20.50
CA LEU A 440 14.80 -4.11 21.49
C LEU A 440 15.53 -3.73 22.78
N PRO A 441 15.14 -4.28 23.94
CA PRO A 441 15.94 -4.16 25.15
C PRO A 441 17.39 -4.56 24.91
N GLU A 442 18.36 -3.87 25.52
CA GLU A 442 19.78 -4.18 25.35
C GLU A 442 20.15 -5.61 25.80
N THR A 443 19.29 -6.23 26.61
CA THR A 443 19.40 -7.61 27.10
C THR A 443 18.79 -8.64 26.16
N ALA A 444 18.32 -8.26 24.97
CA ALA A 444 17.77 -9.19 24.01
C ALA A 444 18.85 -10.12 23.42
N ASP A 445 18.48 -11.38 23.18
CA ASP A 445 19.37 -12.43 22.65
C ASP A 445 19.97 -12.03 21.28
N LEU A 446 19.29 -11.14 20.55
CA LEU A 446 19.75 -10.58 19.29
C LEU A 446 21.13 -9.90 19.43
N PHE A 447 21.39 -9.27 20.58
CA PHE A 447 22.60 -8.48 20.83
C PHE A 447 23.69 -9.26 21.59
N ASP A 448 23.54 -10.56 21.83
CA ASP A 448 24.54 -11.39 22.54
C ASP A 448 25.95 -11.28 21.93
N GLU A 449 26.02 -11.17 20.61
CA GLU A 449 27.27 -11.12 19.85
C GLU A 449 27.79 -9.69 19.64
N PHE A 450 27.07 -8.66 20.10
CA PHE A 450 27.48 -7.27 19.98
C PHE A 450 28.59 -6.93 20.98
N LYS A 451 29.82 -6.76 20.46
CA LYS A 451 31.05 -6.52 21.24
C LYS A 451 31.54 -5.06 21.24
N GLY A 452 30.87 -4.17 20.52
CA GLY A 452 31.26 -2.76 20.43
C GLY A 452 30.80 -1.92 21.61
N ASP A 453 30.87 -0.60 21.47
CA ASP A 453 30.52 0.34 22.54
C ASP A 453 29.01 0.48 22.68
N ARG A 454 28.40 -0.30 23.58
CA ARG A 454 26.95 -0.26 23.81
C ARG A 454 26.45 1.13 24.17
N GLU A 455 27.19 1.92 24.95
CA GLU A 455 26.72 3.24 25.41
C GLU A 455 26.55 4.22 24.25
N LYS A 456 27.45 4.14 23.25
CA LYS A 456 27.35 4.91 22.00
C LYS A 456 26.08 4.60 21.21
N TRP A 457 25.61 3.34 21.26
CA TRP A 457 24.50 2.85 20.45
C TRP A 457 23.18 2.74 21.21
N ILE A 458 23.13 3.08 22.50
CA ILE A 458 21.88 3.21 23.24
C ILE A 458 21.01 4.26 22.56
N VAL A 459 19.75 3.89 22.33
CA VAL A 459 18.76 4.78 21.72
C VAL A 459 18.39 5.90 22.69
N ARG A 460 18.36 7.12 22.16
CA ARG A 460 17.94 8.32 22.88
C ARG A 460 16.73 8.92 22.18
N GLU A 461 15.77 9.36 22.98
CA GLU A 461 14.59 10.08 22.51
C GLU A 461 14.98 11.39 21.83
N ALA A 462 14.01 12.04 21.17
CA ALA A 462 14.23 13.33 20.52
C ALA A 462 14.81 14.41 21.46
N ARG A 463 14.51 14.33 22.76
CA ARG A 463 15.00 15.26 23.80
C ARG A 463 16.41 14.91 24.33
N GLY A 464 17.00 13.80 23.88
CA GLY A 464 18.33 13.33 24.30
C GLY A 464 18.33 12.40 25.51
N GLU A 465 17.18 12.19 26.14
CA GLU A 465 16.99 11.23 27.23
C GLU A 465 17.16 9.79 26.73
N THR A 466 17.74 8.91 27.57
CA THR A 466 17.88 7.49 27.23
C THR A 466 16.50 6.86 27.13
N LEU A 467 16.21 6.22 26.00
CA LEU A 467 14.96 5.48 25.82
C LEU A 467 14.99 4.23 26.71
N THR A 468 13.96 4.07 27.53
CA THR A 468 13.72 2.86 28.30
C THR A 468 12.48 2.12 27.81
N VAL A 469 12.52 0.79 27.91
CA VAL A 469 11.45 -0.09 27.44
C VAL A 469 11.12 -1.17 28.47
N SER A 470 9.89 -1.67 28.41
CA SER A 470 9.39 -2.76 29.26
C SER A 470 9.16 -4.04 28.46
N THR A 471 9.19 -5.19 29.13
CA THR A 471 9.07 -6.51 28.49
C THR A 471 7.93 -7.30 29.11
N ARG A 472 7.33 -8.19 28.31
CA ARG A 472 6.27 -9.12 28.77
C ARG A 472 6.72 -10.13 29.82
N LEU A 473 8.02 -10.18 30.11
CA LEU A 473 8.60 -10.96 31.20
C LEU A 473 8.60 -10.19 32.53
N GLY A 474 7.98 -9.00 32.58
CA GLY A 474 7.89 -8.16 33.77
C GLY A 474 9.17 -7.39 34.10
N LYS A 475 10.12 -7.28 33.16
CA LYS A 475 11.29 -6.40 33.30
C LYS A 475 10.97 -5.04 32.70
N ASN A 476 11.18 -3.99 33.48
CA ASN A 476 10.90 -2.60 33.13
C ASN A 476 12.20 -1.78 33.12
N ASP A 477 12.12 -0.56 32.58
CA ASP A 477 13.19 0.44 32.58
C ASP A 477 14.50 -0.04 31.93
N LEU A 478 14.41 -0.95 30.95
CA LEU A 478 15.59 -1.46 30.24
C LEU A 478 16.01 -0.47 29.15
N ARG A 479 17.31 -0.17 29.05
CA ARG A 479 17.83 0.62 27.94
C ARG A 479 17.63 -0.14 26.62
N ALA A 480 17.44 0.58 25.53
CA ALA A 480 17.17 -0.02 24.23
C ALA A 480 18.33 0.15 23.24
N LEU A 481 18.51 -0.86 22.38
CA LEU A 481 19.42 -0.83 21.23
C LEU A 481 18.60 -0.93 19.92
N PRO A 482 19.06 -0.29 18.83
CA PRO A 482 18.33 -0.30 17.57
C PRO A 482 18.43 -1.65 16.85
N ILE A 483 17.32 -2.10 16.25
CA ILE A 483 17.33 -3.29 15.38
C ILE A 483 18.00 -2.97 14.04
N ILE A 484 17.77 -1.78 13.48
CA ILE A 484 18.47 -1.26 12.31
C ILE A 484 19.19 0.04 12.72
N PRO A 485 20.49 -0.01 13.04
CA PRO A 485 21.25 1.19 13.38
C PRO A 485 21.36 2.14 12.18
N LEU A 486 21.09 3.43 12.39
CA LEU A 486 21.31 4.46 11.36
C LEU A 486 22.80 4.81 11.27
N VAL A 487 23.40 4.57 10.11
CA VAL A 487 24.85 4.74 9.90
C VAL A 487 25.18 6.07 9.23
N GLY A 488 26.19 6.77 9.74
CA GLY A 488 26.73 7.99 9.12
C GLY A 488 25.93 9.25 9.45
N ASP A 489 26.58 10.40 9.23
CA ASP A 489 26.08 11.70 9.70
C ASP A 489 24.76 12.11 9.04
N LEU A 490 24.60 11.80 7.74
CA LEU A 490 23.42 12.20 6.97
C LEU A 490 22.14 11.51 7.49
N MET A 491 22.18 10.20 7.72
CA MET A 491 21.02 9.46 8.25
C MET A 491 20.69 9.81 9.70
N ASN A 492 21.67 10.29 10.47
CA ASN A 492 21.46 10.76 11.84
C ASN A 492 20.99 12.22 11.90
N LYS A 493 21.13 12.98 10.82
CA LYS A 493 20.59 14.33 10.69
C LYS A 493 19.11 14.28 10.33
N GLU A 494 18.29 15.00 11.09
CA GLU A 494 16.86 15.09 10.83
C GLU A 494 16.53 15.50 9.39
N ILE A 495 15.61 14.77 8.75
CA ILE A 495 15.01 15.16 7.46
C ILE A 495 14.01 16.31 7.71
N VAL A 496 14.40 17.52 7.34
CA VAL A 496 13.57 18.72 7.42
C VAL A 496 12.98 18.97 6.04
N ILE A 497 11.65 18.93 5.95
CA ILE A 497 10.93 19.25 4.72
C ILE A 497 10.87 20.78 4.58
N PRO A 498 11.55 21.37 3.58
CA PRO A 498 11.58 22.83 3.42
C PRO A 498 10.24 23.35 2.90
N SER A 499 9.97 24.64 3.12
CA SER A 499 8.69 25.26 2.72
C SER A 499 8.36 25.14 1.22
N ARG A 500 9.38 25.05 0.35
CA ARG A 500 9.21 24.81 -1.10
C ARG A 500 8.62 23.44 -1.44
N ASP A 501 8.74 22.49 -0.52
CA ASP A 501 8.25 21.12 -0.65
C ASP A 501 6.93 20.93 0.14
N LEU A 502 6.26 22.03 0.52
CA LEU A 502 4.88 21.98 1.01
C LEU A 502 3.88 21.81 -0.16
N PRO A 503 2.68 21.25 0.10
CA PRO A 503 1.67 21.03 -0.92
C PRO A 503 1.16 22.33 -1.57
N ASP A 504 1.65 22.67 -2.76
CA ASP A 504 1.24 23.88 -3.50
C ASP A 504 -0.23 23.83 -3.98
N VAL A 505 -1.14 24.32 -3.14
CA VAL A 505 -2.58 24.42 -3.44
C VAL A 505 -2.90 25.47 -4.50
N ASN A 506 -2.06 26.49 -4.65
CA ASN A 506 -2.28 27.57 -5.61
C ASN A 506 -1.96 27.13 -7.03
N ALA A 507 -1.05 26.18 -7.21
CA ALA A 507 -0.82 25.52 -8.49
C ALA A 507 -2.06 24.76 -9.01
N VAL A 508 -3.02 24.39 -8.15
CA VAL A 508 -4.27 23.72 -8.54
C VAL A 508 -5.44 24.69 -8.70
N PHE A 509 -5.51 25.71 -7.85
CA PHE A 509 -6.65 26.65 -7.75
C PHE A 509 -6.39 28.07 -8.23
N GLY A 510 -5.19 28.35 -8.74
CA GLY A 510 -4.85 29.57 -9.47
C GLY A 510 -5.15 29.44 -10.97
N PRO A 511 -4.27 29.93 -11.86
CA PRO A 511 -4.47 29.88 -13.31
C PRO A 511 -4.72 28.48 -13.91
N ALA A 512 -4.35 27.42 -13.19
CA ALA A 512 -4.53 26.04 -13.63
C ALA A 512 -5.95 25.47 -13.42
N ARG A 513 -6.84 26.19 -12.70
CA ARG A 513 -8.18 25.68 -12.40
C ARG A 513 -9.03 25.51 -13.66
N ASP A 514 -9.05 26.51 -14.54
CA ASP A 514 -9.84 26.48 -15.77
C ASP A 514 -9.41 25.32 -16.71
N PRO A 515 -8.10 25.08 -16.96
CA PRO A 515 -7.64 23.88 -17.65
C PRO A 515 -8.13 22.57 -17.04
N LEU A 516 -8.04 22.42 -15.71
CA LEU A 516 -8.48 21.21 -15.02
C LEU A 516 -9.99 20.98 -15.18
N ASP A 517 -10.80 22.02 -15.00
CA ASP A 517 -12.26 21.95 -15.16
C ASP A 517 -12.65 21.60 -16.61
N ALA A 518 -11.90 22.09 -17.60
CA ALA A 518 -12.08 21.71 -19.00
C ALA A 518 -11.78 20.21 -19.24
N LEU A 519 -10.71 19.67 -18.63
CA LEU A 519 -10.38 18.24 -18.71
C LEU A 519 -11.45 17.39 -18.05
N ILE A 520 -11.92 17.77 -16.86
CA ILE A 520 -13.01 17.11 -16.13
C ILE A 520 -14.27 17.08 -17.00
N LYS A 521 -14.64 18.23 -17.58
CA LYS A 521 -15.81 18.34 -18.46
C LYS A 521 -15.70 17.44 -19.68
N ARG A 522 -14.53 17.40 -20.32
CA ARG A 522 -14.28 16.53 -21.48
C ARG A 522 -14.41 15.05 -21.10
N ARG A 523 -13.77 14.62 -20.01
CA ARG A 523 -13.84 13.23 -19.52
C ARG A 523 -15.25 12.84 -19.14
N ALA A 524 -15.92 13.66 -18.32
CA ALA A 524 -17.29 13.43 -17.88
C ALA A 524 -18.23 13.29 -19.09
N LYS A 525 -18.10 14.17 -20.09
CA LYS A 525 -18.88 14.08 -21.32
C LYS A 525 -18.65 12.75 -22.05
N ALA A 526 -17.39 12.34 -22.23
CA ALA A 526 -17.06 11.09 -22.92
C ALA A 526 -17.63 9.86 -22.19
N VAL A 527 -17.43 9.79 -20.87
CA VAL A 527 -17.94 8.70 -20.02
C VAL A 527 -19.46 8.63 -20.03
N VAL A 528 -20.13 9.75 -19.73
CA VAL A 528 -21.60 9.80 -19.65
C VAL A 528 -22.23 9.49 -21.00
N SER A 529 -21.71 10.08 -22.08
CA SER A 529 -22.21 9.80 -23.44
C SER A 529 -22.08 8.31 -23.76
N ARG A 530 -20.94 7.69 -23.43
CA ARG A 530 -20.76 6.24 -23.67
C ARG A 530 -21.68 5.38 -22.80
N LEU A 531 -21.92 5.75 -21.55
CA LEU A 531 -22.85 5.02 -20.68
C LEU A 531 -24.28 5.08 -21.23
N VAL A 532 -24.71 6.27 -21.68
CA VAL A 532 -26.01 6.49 -22.34
C VAL A 532 -26.10 5.66 -23.62
N ASP A 533 -25.05 5.66 -24.44
CA ASP A 533 -25.05 4.93 -25.72
C ASP A 533 -25.07 3.40 -25.57
N VAL A 534 -24.43 2.87 -24.53
CA VAL A 534 -24.27 1.41 -24.33
C VAL A 534 -25.36 0.81 -23.45
N HIS A 535 -25.84 1.52 -22.43
CA HIS A 535 -26.70 0.93 -21.39
C HIS A 535 -28.14 1.44 -21.38
N LEU A 536 -28.46 2.52 -22.10
CA LEU A 536 -29.83 3.03 -22.19
C LEU A 536 -30.41 2.70 -23.57
N ASN A 537 -31.41 1.81 -23.57
CA ASN A 537 -32.21 1.55 -24.75
C ASN A 537 -33.25 2.67 -24.91
N PHE A 538 -32.92 3.63 -25.78
CA PHE A 538 -33.91 4.58 -26.30
C PHE A 538 -34.41 4.07 -27.64
N ASP A 539 -35.69 3.70 -27.71
CA ASP A 539 -36.39 3.24 -28.91
C ASP A 539 -37.43 4.30 -29.34
N GLY A 540 -37.48 4.64 -30.63
CA GLY A 540 -38.48 5.56 -31.20
C GLY A 540 -37.92 6.76 -31.97
N PHE A 541 -38.82 7.56 -32.56
CA PHE A 541 -38.48 8.67 -33.47
C PHE A 541 -37.65 9.79 -32.81
N PHE A 542 -37.77 9.98 -31.49
CA PHE A 542 -37.05 11.02 -30.73
C PHE A 542 -35.85 10.49 -29.92
N ALA A 543 -35.50 9.21 -30.06
CA ALA A 543 -34.44 8.56 -29.26
C ALA A 543 -33.10 9.31 -29.31
N TRP A 544 -32.74 9.92 -30.44
CA TRP A 544 -31.52 10.72 -30.57
C TRP A 544 -31.55 12.01 -29.72
N ALA A 545 -32.71 12.67 -29.64
CA ALA A 545 -32.87 13.87 -28.81
C ALA A 545 -32.85 13.52 -27.32
N GLU A 546 -33.51 12.43 -26.92
CA GLU A 546 -33.53 11.94 -25.55
C GLU A 546 -32.12 11.54 -25.06
N ARG A 547 -31.34 10.82 -25.89
CA ARG A 547 -29.93 10.51 -25.60
C ARG A 547 -29.10 11.76 -25.37
N LYS A 548 -29.24 12.77 -26.23
CA LYS A 548 -28.51 14.04 -26.10
C LYS A 548 -28.88 14.79 -24.81
N VAL A 549 -30.17 14.83 -24.46
CA VAL A 549 -30.63 15.48 -23.23
C VAL A 549 -30.10 14.75 -22.00
N ALA A 550 -30.25 13.42 -21.94
CA ALA A 550 -29.74 12.60 -20.84
C ALA A 550 -28.22 12.75 -20.67
N ALA A 551 -27.46 12.68 -21.77
CA ALA A 551 -26.01 12.85 -21.74
C ALA A 551 -25.59 14.24 -21.25
N ASN A 552 -26.29 15.30 -21.66
CA ASN A 552 -25.99 16.66 -21.23
C ASN A 552 -26.28 16.88 -19.74
N ILE A 553 -27.43 16.41 -19.24
CA ILE A 553 -27.81 16.50 -17.82
C ILE A 553 -26.83 15.71 -16.96
N GLY A 554 -26.54 14.46 -17.33
CA GLY A 554 -25.59 13.62 -16.61
C GLY A 554 -24.17 14.20 -16.58
N THR A 555 -23.73 14.82 -17.69
CA THR A 555 -22.43 15.50 -17.76
C THR A 555 -22.37 16.69 -16.81
N GLN A 556 -23.39 17.56 -16.82
CA GLN A 556 -23.43 18.74 -15.94
C GLN A 556 -23.42 18.33 -14.46
N PHE A 557 -24.18 17.29 -14.10
CA PHE A 557 -24.19 16.76 -12.74
C PHE A 557 -22.82 16.21 -12.31
N ALA A 558 -22.20 15.37 -13.16
CA ALA A 558 -20.88 14.80 -12.88
C ALA A 558 -19.80 15.88 -12.73
N VAL A 559 -19.78 16.87 -13.62
CA VAL A 559 -18.84 18.00 -13.55
C VAL A 559 -19.04 18.80 -12.27
N ARG A 560 -20.27 19.18 -11.93
CA ARG A 560 -20.56 19.94 -10.71
C ARG A 560 -20.11 19.19 -9.45
N LYS A 561 -20.39 17.89 -9.37
CA LYS A 561 -19.99 17.06 -8.22
C LYS A 561 -18.47 16.93 -8.11
N ALA A 562 -17.78 16.66 -9.22
CA ALA A 562 -16.33 16.51 -9.24
C ALA A 562 -15.62 17.83 -8.87
N THR A 563 -16.01 18.93 -9.52
CA THR A 563 -15.42 20.25 -9.30
C THR A 563 -15.64 20.73 -7.86
N GLY A 564 -16.82 20.54 -7.29
CA GLY A 564 -17.13 20.86 -5.89
C GLY A 564 -16.29 20.05 -4.90
N LYS A 565 -16.18 18.72 -5.09
CA LYS A 565 -15.35 17.86 -4.23
C LYS A 565 -13.86 18.19 -4.31
N ILE A 566 -13.36 18.59 -5.47
CA ILE A 566 -11.96 19.05 -5.61
C ILE A 566 -11.75 20.37 -4.86
N SER A 567 -12.73 21.28 -4.87
CA SER A 567 -12.66 22.54 -4.09
C SER A 567 -12.60 22.28 -2.59
N GLU A 568 -13.50 21.43 -2.08
CA GLU A 568 -13.48 21.00 -0.67
C GLU A 568 -12.11 20.41 -0.29
N ALA A 569 -11.58 19.49 -1.11
CA ALA A 569 -10.32 18.83 -0.82
C ALA A 569 -9.12 19.80 -0.77
N VAL A 570 -9.10 20.81 -1.64
CA VAL A 570 -8.02 21.81 -1.63
C VAL A 570 -8.15 22.77 -0.47
N ASP A 571 -9.37 23.13 -0.06
CA ASP A 571 -9.59 23.92 1.14
C ASP A 571 -9.16 23.15 2.40
N ASP A 572 -9.44 21.85 2.48
CA ASP A 572 -8.97 20.97 3.55
C ASP A 572 -7.44 20.94 3.62
N ILE A 573 -6.76 20.75 2.47
CA ILE A 573 -5.29 20.78 2.39
C ILE A 573 -4.76 22.17 2.77
N ARG A 574 -5.38 23.25 2.30
CA ARG A 574 -4.95 24.61 2.63
C ARG A 574 -4.95 24.83 4.15
N GLN A 575 -6.04 24.44 4.82
CA GLN A 575 -6.18 24.57 6.27
C GLN A 575 -5.21 23.65 7.04
N ALA A 576 -4.93 22.46 6.51
CA ALA A 576 -4.05 21.47 7.14
C ALA A 576 -2.55 21.80 7.01
N PHE A 577 -2.14 22.53 5.98
CA PHE A 577 -0.73 22.79 5.67
C PHE A 577 -0.31 24.24 5.87
N TYR A 578 -1.22 25.19 5.70
CA TYR A 578 -0.92 26.62 5.79
C TYR A 578 -1.60 27.23 7.01
N LYS A 579 -0.93 28.17 7.68
CA LYS A 579 -1.57 28.99 8.71
C LYS A 579 -2.50 30.00 8.02
N PRO A 580 -3.70 30.23 8.56
CA PRO A 580 -4.61 31.25 8.04
C PRO A 580 -4.03 32.65 8.11
#